data_AF-A0A1Q7WTK1-F1
#
_entry.id   AF-A0A1Q7WTK1-F1
#
_cell.length_a   1.000
_cell.length_b   1.000
_cell.length_c   1.000
_cell.angle_alpha   90.00
_cell.angle_beta   90.00
_cell.angle_gamma   90.00
#
_symmetry.space_group_name_H-M   'P 1'
#
loop_
_entity.id
_entity.type
_entity.pdbx_description
1 polymer ?
#
loop_
_entity_poly.entity_id
_entity_poly.type
_entity_poly.pdbx_seq_one_letter_code
_entity_poly.pdbx_strand_id
1 'polypeptide(L)' 'MALSTSSNFNKPDDAFRAIVEAHRGLSDEQSADLDAALVLILANHIGDLDVLGEALALAKRRIADTSQQQQQQQ' A
#
# COMPACT_ATOMS: atom_id res chain seq x y z
N MET A 1 6.07 -17.58 -0.43
CA MET A 1 5.70 -17.27 -1.84
C MET A 1 6.46 -16.00 -2.26
N ALA A 2 6.64 -15.66 -3.54
CA ALA A 2 7.35 -14.41 -3.90
C ALA A 2 6.38 -13.21 -3.94
N LEU A 3 6.81 -12.04 -3.48
CA LEU A 3 6.02 -10.80 -3.56
C LEU A 3 5.68 -10.44 -5.02
N SER A 4 4.39 -10.30 -5.34
CA SER A 4 3.94 -9.75 -6.62
C SER A 4 3.67 -8.25 -6.48
N THR A 5 4.35 -7.44 -7.28
CA THR A 5 4.15 -5.97 -7.33
C THR A 5 3.27 -5.53 -8.49
N SER A 6 2.85 -6.48 -9.33
CA SER A 6 1.91 -6.26 -10.43
C SER A 6 0.48 -6.49 -9.95
N SER A 7 -0.49 -5.80 -10.59
CA SER A 7 -1.90 -6.01 -10.27
C SER A 7 -2.29 -7.46 -10.59
N ASN A 8 -2.74 -8.18 -9.56
CA ASN A 8 -3.33 -9.51 -9.71
C ASN A 8 -4.85 -9.45 -9.95
N PHE A 9 -5.44 -8.25 -9.98
CA PHE A 9 -6.88 -8.08 -10.21
C PHE A 9 -7.22 -8.20 -11.70
N ASN A 10 -8.28 -8.94 -12.02
CA ASN A 10 -8.86 -8.97 -13.37
C ASN A 10 -9.32 -7.58 -13.85
N LYS A 11 -9.69 -6.71 -12.92
CA LYS A 11 -10.10 -5.32 -13.16
C LYS A 11 -9.39 -4.39 -12.17
N PRO A 12 -8.19 -3.89 -12.51
CA PRO A 12 -7.42 -3.02 -11.62
C PRO A 12 -8.17 -1.73 -11.26
N ASP A 13 -8.95 -1.17 -12.19
CA ASP A 13 -9.71 0.06 -11.96
C ASP A 13 -10.79 -0.09 -10.88
N ASP A 14 -11.50 -1.23 -10.87
CA ASP A 14 -12.53 -1.51 -9.87
C ASP A 14 -11.92 -1.66 -8.47
N ALA A 15 -10.76 -2.32 -8.37
CA ALA A 15 -10.02 -2.47 -7.12
C ALA A 15 -9.53 -1.11 -6.60
N PHE A 16 -8.95 -0.28 -7.47
CA PHE A 16 -8.52 1.07 -7.11
C PHE A 16 -9.71 1.93 -6.66
N ARG A 17 -10.82 1.89 -7.40
CA ARG A 17 -12.04 2.64 -7.05
C ARG A 17 -12.58 2.22 -5.70
N ALA A 18 -12.58 0.93 -5.37
CA ALA A 18 -13.06 0.45 -4.07
C ALA A 18 -12.24 1.03 -2.92
N ILE A 19 -10.92 1.12 -3.08
CA ILE A 19 -10.03 1.75 -2.09
C ILE A 19 -10.35 3.23 -1.99
N VAL A 20 -10.40 3.97 -3.10
CA VAL A 20 -10.69 5.42 -3.09
C VAL A 20 -12.04 5.74 -2.45
N GLU A 21 -13.09 4.99 -2.78
CA GLU A 21 -14.40 5.19 -2.17
C GLU A 21 -14.41 4.86 -0.66
N ALA A 22 -13.56 3.94 -0.19
CA ALA A 22 -13.43 3.66 1.23
C ALA A 22 -12.87 4.84 2.04
N HIS A 23 -12.04 5.69 1.42
CA HIS A 23 -11.52 6.91 2.05
C HIS A 23 -12.49 8.11 1.97
N ARG A 24 -13.57 8.00 1.18
CA ARG A 24 -14.44 9.14 0.90
C ARG A 24 -15.18 9.59 2.16
N GLY A 25 -14.97 10.86 2.52
CA GLY A 25 -15.59 11.47 3.69
C GLY A 25 -14.88 11.19 5.01
N LEU A 26 -13.71 10.55 4.98
CA LEU A 26 -12.84 10.39 6.13
C LEU A 26 -11.92 11.61 6.30
N SER A 27 -11.64 11.98 7.54
CA SER A 27 -10.51 12.88 7.86
C SER A 27 -9.17 12.20 7.58
N ASP A 28 -8.08 12.97 7.56
CA ASP A 28 -6.73 12.43 7.33
C ASP A 28 -6.35 11.37 8.39
N GLU A 29 -6.69 11.63 9.66
CA GLU A 29 -6.47 10.68 10.76
C GLU A 29 -7.26 9.38 10.56
N GLN A 30 -8.54 9.48 10.19
CA GLN A 30 -9.40 8.33 9.94
C GLN A 30 -8.96 7.54 8.70
N SER A 31 -8.44 8.24 7.68
CA SER A 31 -7.85 7.60 6.50
C SER A 31 -6.60 6.81 6.88
N ALA A 32 -5.74 7.35 7.75
CA ALA A 32 -4.57 6.65 8.24
C ALA A 32 -4.93 5.42 9.10
N ASP A 33 -5.96 5.51 9.95
CA ASP A 33 -6.49 4.37 10.70
C ASP A 33 -7.05 3.29 9.77
N LEU A 34 -7.80 3.68 8.72
CA LEU A 34 -8.30 2.76 7.69
C LEU A 34 -7.15 2.03 6.98
N ASP A 35 -6.13 2.77 6.56
CA ASP A 35 -4.95 2.20 5.90
C ASP A 35 -4.22 1.21 6.80
N ALA A 36 -4.00 1.56 8.07
CA ALA A 36 -3.35 0.68 9.04
C ALA A 36 -4.14 -0.62 9.26
N ALA A 37 -5.46 -0.51 9.41
CA ALA A 37 -6.35 -1.66 9.55
C ALA A 37 -6.34 -2.54 8.29
N LEU A 38 -6.43 -1.94 7.11
CA LEU A 38 -6.42 -2.64 5.82
C LEU A 38 -5.10 -3.39 5.62
N VAL A 39 -3.96 -2.75 5.87
CA VAL A 39 -2.63 -3.38 5.79
C VAL A 39 -2.55 -4.60 6.71
N LEU A 40 -3.02 -4.49 7.95
CA LEU A 40 -2.99 -5.60 8.90
C LEU A 40 -3.89 -6.77 8.45
N ILE A 41 -5.10 -6.48 7.97
CA ILE A 41 -6.02 -7.49 7.45
C ILE A 41 -5.40 -8.23 6.26
N LEU A 42 -4.81 -7.50 5.31
CA LEU A 42 -4.17 -8.09 4.14
C LEU A 42 -2.91 -8.87 4.50
N ALA A 43 -2.09 -8.38 5.44
CA ALA A 43 -0.93 -9.10 5.95
C ALA A 43 -1.33 -10.44 6.58
N ASN A 44 -2.39 -10.44 7.40
CA ASN A 44 -2.94 -11.67 7.98
C ASN A 44 -3.51 -12.61 6.91
N HIS A 45 -4.15 -12.07 5.87
CA HIS A 45 -4.66 -12.87 4.75
C HIS A 45 -3.55 -13.54 3.94
N ILE A 46 -2.43 -12.85 3.73
CA ILE A 46 -1.23 -13.40 3.07
C ILE A 46 -0.62 -14.52 3.93
N GLY A 47 -0.51 -14.32 5.24
CA GLY A 47 -0.07 -15.34 6.20
C GLY A 47 1.40 -15.76 6.06
N ASP A 48 2.22 -15.01 5.33
CA ASP A 48 3.63 -15.31 5.03
C ASP A 48 4.51 -14.12 5.47
N LEU A 49 5.37 -14.37 6.47
CA LEU A 49 6.22 -13.34 7.06
C LEU A 49 7.34 -12.89 6.12
N ASP A 50 7.82 -13.77 5.25
CA ASP A 50 8.86 -13.43 4.28
C ASP A 50 8.29 -12.45 3.24
N VAL A 51 7.09 -12.73 2.74
CA VAL A 51 6.36 -11.82 1.82
C VAL A 51 6.10 -10.47 2.47
N LEU A 52 5.69 -10.45 3.74
CA LEU A 52 5.48 -9.21 4.49
C LEU A 52 6.80 -8.42 4.64
N GLY A 53 7.90 -9.10 4.94
CA GLY A 53 9.23 -8.51 5.04
C GLY A 53 9.67 -7.86 3.72
N GLU A 54 9.50 -8.56 2.60
CA GLU A 54 9.78 -8.03 1.26
C GLU A 54 8.91 -6.80 0.95
N ALA A 55 7.62 -6.85 1.26
CA ALA A 55 6.69 -5.74 1.03
C ALA A 55 7.09 -4.50 1.84
N LEU A 56 7.45 -4.67 3.11
CA LEU A 56 7.92 -3.59 3.98
C LEU A 56 9.22 -2.97 3.48
N ALA A 57 10.17 -3.79 3.04
CA ALA A 57 11.43 -3.31 2.46
C ALA A 57 11.19 -2.48 1.19
N LEU A 58 10.31 -2.95 0.30
CA LEU A 58 9.93 -2.25 -0.92
C LEU A 58 9.21 -0.93 -0.61
N ALA A 59 8.28 -0.93 0.33
CA ALA A 59 7.55 0.28 0.75
C ALA A 59 8.53 1.36 1.28
N LYS A 60 9.47 0.99 2.15
CA LYS A 60 10.50 1.90 2.66
C LYS A 60 11.37 2.48 1.54
N ARG A 61 11.76 1.65 0.57
CA ARG A 61 12.55 2.09 -0.58
C ARG A 61 11.79 3.13 -1.42
N ARG A 62 10.50 2.88 -1.72
CA ARG A 62 9.68 3.84 -2.49
C ARG A 62 9.59 5.21 -1.83
N ILE A 63 9.44 5.25 -0.51
CA ILE A 63 9.42 6.52 0.24
C ILE A 63 10.77 7.25 0.08
N ALA A 64 11.88 6.53 0.24
CA ALA A 64 13.21 7.12 0.07
C ALA A 64 13.44 7.65 -1.35
N ASP A 65 13.02 6.90 -2.38
CA ASP A 65 13.12 7.32 -3.77
C ASP A 65 12.27 8.59 -4.04
N THR A 66 11.05 8.67 -3.51
CA THR A 66 10.20 9.87 -3.63
C THR A 66 10.83 11.09 -2.95
N SER A 67 11.44 10.92 -1.76
CA SER A 67 12.13 12.01 -1.07
C SER A 67 13.36 12.53 -1.84
N GLN A 68 14.12 11.63 -2.47
CA GLN A 68 15.29 12.01 -3.28
C GLN A 68 14.89 12.78 -4.55
N GLN A 69 13.78 12.39 -5.20
CA GLN A 69 13.27 13.10 -6.38
C GLN A 69 12.77 14.52 -6.06
N GLN A 70 12.25 14.77 -4.85
CA GLN A 70 11.84 16.11 -4.42
C GLN A 70 13.02 17.02 -4.07
N GLN A 71 14.17 16.47 -3.68
CA GLN A 71 15.39 17.24 -3.39
C GLN A 71 16.20 17.61 -4.65
N GLN A 72 16.09 16.85 -5.74
CA GLN A 72 16.78 17.16 -7.01
C GLN A 72 16.05 18.18 -7.89
N GLN A 73 14.80 18.51 -7.57
CA GLN A 73 13.97 19.48 -8.31
C GLN A 73 13.88 20.85 -7.61
N GLN A 74 14.67 21.07 -6.56
CA GLN A 74 14.87 22.36 -5.88
C GLN A 74 16.31 22.81 -6.05
#